data_AF-A0A6P1YDY5-F1
#
_entry.id   AF-A0A6P1YDY5-F1
#
_cell.length_a   1.000
_cell.length_b   1.000
_cell.length_c   1.000
_cell.angle_alpha   90.00
_cell.angle_beta   90.00
_cell.angle_gamma   90.00
#
_symmetry.space_group_name_H-M   'P 1'
#
loop_
_entity.id
_entity.type
_entity.pdbx_description
1 polymer ?
#
loop_
_entity_poly.entity_id
_entity_poly.type
_entity_poly.pdbx_seq_one_letter_code
_entity_poly.pdbx_strand_id
1 'polypeptide(L)'
;MKKVEILDHQFSNYYITYNNYISDLQSCFTSGFDESAHYKRKYIPDPINIKSATKEQLASIRKNSGVDNSIIVEISKVYNDSKHDFKYVFTKSNITSTNVRTGTLVDKLCITKRYLFVKENNSWKITSINQSLYSGNYPYESMKNIKYNNQNVQYVTSFNPLEVNRHQ
;
A
#
# COMPACT_ATOMS: atom_id res chain seq x y z
N MET A 1 6.38 8.38 -1.22
CA MET A 1 5.12 7.61 -1.05
C MET A 1 4.77 6.74 -2.26
N LYS A 2 4.79 7.20 -3.53
CA LYS A 2 4.48 6.30 -4.68
C LYS A 2 5.31 5.00 -4.67
N LYS A 3 6.62 5.12 -4.41
CA LYS A 3 7.51 3.96 -4.20
C LYS A 3 7.03 3.03 -3.08
N VAL A 4 6.58 3.57 -1.94
CA VAL A 4 6.07 2.78 -0.81
C VAL A 4 4.80 2.03 -1.18
N GLU A 5 3.86 2.67 -1.89
CA GLU A 5 2.66 1.98 -2.37
C GLU A 5 3.00 0.85 -3.34
N ILE A 6 3.90 1.08 -4.30
CA ILE A 6 4.37 0.02 -5.21
C ILE A 6 4.93 -1.16 -4.42
N LEU A 7 5.83 -0.90 -3.46
CA LEU A 7 6.46 -1.94 -2.64
C LEU A 7 5.44 -2.68 -1.77
N ASP A 8 4.54 -1.98 -1.08
CA ASP A 8 3.50 -2.58 -0.24
C ASP A 8 2.59 -3.50 -1.05
N HIS A 9 2.17 -3.07 -2.23
CA HIS A 9 1.30 -3.84 -3.11
C HIS A 9 2.05 -5.00 -3.77
N GLN A 10 3.28 -4.81 -4.25
CA GLN A 10 4.10 -5.89 -4.79
C GLN A 10 4.38 -6.97 -3.74
N PHE A 11 4.72 -6.57 -2.51
CA PHE A 11 4.97 -7.51 -1.42
C PHE A 11 3.70 -8.31 -1.05
N SER A 12 2.57 -7.62 -0.92
CA SER A 12 1.28 -8.26 -0.59
C SER A 12 0.74 -9.17 -1.70
N ASN A 13 1.26 -9.06 -2.93
CA ASN A 13 0.93 -9.91 -4.07
C ASN A 13 2.08 -10.83 -4.49
N TYR A 14 3.04 -11.08 -3.59
CA TYR A 14 4.10 -12.07 -3.78
C TYR A 14 5.06 -11.77 -4.96
N TYR A 15 5.21 -10.51 -5.37
CA TYR A 15 6.14 -10.12 -6.45
C TYR A 15 7.57 -9.86 -5.97
N ILE A 16 7.74 -9.51 -4.70
CA ILE A 16 9.05 -9.22 -4.10
C ILE A 16 9.19 -9.94 -2.77
N THR A 17 10.42 -10.31 -2.41
CA THR A 17 10.74 -10.92 -1.12
C THR A 17 10.70 -9.89 0.00
N TYR A 18 10.57 -10.36 1.25
CA TYR A 18 10.61 -9.50 2.42
C TYR A 18 11.91 -8.68 2.51
N ASN A 19 13.07 -9.30 2.22
CA ASN A 19 14.36 -8.62 2.26
C ASN A 19 14.44 -7.48 1.23
N ASN A 20 13.98 -7.72 0.00
CA ASN A 20 13.94 -6.68 -1.03
C ASN A 20 12.97 -5.56 -0.63
N TYR A 21 11.79 -5.94 -0.15
CA TYR A 21 10.76 -5.01 0.32
C TYR A 21 11.28 -4.06 1.41
N ILE A 22 11.90 -4.60 2.46
CA ILE A 22 12.44 -3.79 3.56
C ILE A 22 13.61 -2.92 3.11
N SER A 23 14.58 -3.49 2.38
CA SER A 23 15.75 -2.76 1.91
C SER A 23 15.38 -1.55 1.06
N ASP A 24 14.43 -1.73 0.12
CA ASP A 24 13.99 -0.64 -0.75
C ASP A 24 13.15 0.41 -0.01
N LEU A 25 12.37 -0.02 1.00
CA LEU A 25 11.55 0.88 1.81
C LEU A 25 12.37 1.79 2.71
N GLN A 26 13.44 1.28 3.33
CA GLN A 26 14.16 1.98 4.40
C GLN A 26 14.56 3.40 4.00
N SER A 27 15.01 3.59 2.75
CA SER A 27 15.36 4.89 2.18
C SER A 27 14.23 5.95 2.19
N CYS A 28 12.96 5.54 2.32
CA CYS A 28 11.79 6.43 2.30
C CYS A 28 11.38 6.93 3.69
N PHE A 29 11.88 6.30 4.76
CA PHE A 29 11.47 6.57 6.13
C PHE A 29 12.53 7.34 6.90
N THR A 30 12.11 7.95 8.00
CA THR A 30 13.00 8.51 9.00
C THR A 30 13.82 7.42 9.71
N SER A 31 14.81 7.81 10.49
CA SER A 31 15.59 6.91 11.36
C SER A 31 14.75 6.00 12.29
N GLY A 32 13.52 6.38 12.64
CA GLY A 32 12.56 5.56 13.40
C GLY A 32 11.89 4.41 12.62
N PHE A 33 12.57 3.80 11.65
CA PHE A 33 12.05 2.71 10.82
C PHE A 33 11.92 1.40 11.61
N ASP A 34 10.69 0.90 11.77
CA ASP A 34 10.40 -0.40 12.41
C ASP A 34 9.93 -1.43 11.38
N GLU A 35 10.82 -2.37 11.06
CA GLU A 35 10.56 -3.50 10.17
C GLU A 35 9.31 -4.30 10.54
N SER A 36 9.07 -4.52 11.83
CA SER A 36 7.93 -5.32 12.31
C SER A 36 6.62 -4.61 12.04
N ALA A 37 6.57 -3.29 12.21
CA ALA A 37 5.43 -2.47 11.81
C ALA A 37 5.21 -2.51 10.29
N HIS A 38 6.29 -2.50 9.48
CA HIS A 38 6.20 -2.56 8.03
C HIS A 38 5.72 -3.91 7.50
N TYR A 39 6.10 -5.03 8.14
CA TYR A 39 5.58 -6.35 7.80
C TYR A 39 4.07 -6.47 8.03
N LYS A 40 3.53 -5.78 9.04
CA LYS A 40 2.10 -5.78 9.38
C LYS A 40 1.23 -5.00 8.38
N ARG A 41 1.82 -4.26 7.43
CA ARG A 41 1.04 -3.53 6.40
C ARG A 41 0.48 -4.42 5.30
N LYS A 42 0.98 -5.65 5.16
CA LYS A 42 0.49 -6.61 4.18
C LYS A 42 -1.00 -6.89 4.38
N TYR A 43 -1.73 -7.05 3.28
CA TYR A 43 -3.14 -7.47 3.28
C TYR A 43 -3.29 -8.91 2.77
N ILE A 44 -2.30 -9.75 3.12
CA ILE A 44 -2.31 -11.17 2.83
C ILE A 44 -3.17 -11.87 3.89
N PRO A 45 -4.06 -12.81 3.51
CA PRO A 45 -4.83 -13.59 4.47
C PRO A 45 -3.94 -14.38 5.44
N ASP A 46 -4.27 -14.34 6.72
CA ASP A 46 -3.69 -15.27 7.69
C ASP A 46 -4.10 -16.72 7.34
N PRO A 47 -3.25 -17.73 7.57
CA PRO A 47 -1.96 -17.69 8.29
C PRO A 47 -0.72 -17.55 7.37
N ILE A 48 -0.85 -17.02 6.15
CA ILE A 48 0.24 -17.04 5.17
C ILE A 48 1.39 -16.11 5.63
N ASN A 49 2.47 -16.73 6.11
CA ASN A 49 3.70 -16.04 6.50
C ASN A 49 4.74 -16.14 5.38
N ILE A 50 4.99 -15.02 4.70
CA ILE A 50 5.96 -14.94 3.60
C ILE A 50 7.28 -14.28 3.99
N LYS A 51 7.54 -14.06 5.29
CA LYS A 51 8.71 -13.30 5.75
C LYS A 51 10.04 -13.94 5.32
N SER A 52 10.10 -15.27 5.23
CA SER A 52 11.27 -16.04 4.80
C SER A 52 11.14 -16.67 3.41
N ALA A 53 10.10 -16.35 2.66
CA ALA A 53 9.83 -16.99 1.37
C ALA A 53 10.82 -16.54 0.28
N THR A 54 11.30 -17.48 -0.53
CA THR A 54 12.11 -17.21 -1.72
C THR A 54 11.25 -16.71 -2.88
N LYS A 55 11.88 -16.17 -3.94
CA LYS A 55 11.15 -15.73 -5.14
C LYS A 55 10.36 -16.86 -5.80
N GLU A 56 10.93 -18.05 -5.84
CA GLU A 56 10.32 -19.25 -6.45
C GLU A 56 9.10 -19.70 -5.65
N GLN A 57 9.20 -19.67 -4.31
CA GLN A 57 8.08 -19.98 -3.42
C GLN A 57 6.94 -18.96 -3.60
N LEU A 58 7.27 -17.67 -3.67
CA LEU A 58 6.31 -16.60 -3.91
C LEU A 58 5.62 -16.73 -5.29
N ALA A 59 6.37 -17.06 -6.34
CA ALA A 59 5.82 -17.32 -7.67
C ALA A 59 4.88 -18.53 -7.66
N SER A 60 5.23 -19.59 -6.93
CA SER A 60 4.38 -20.77 -6.74
C SER A 60 3.08 -20.42 -6.02
N ILE A 61 3.14 -19.65 -4.92
CA ILE A 61 1.95 -19.17 -4.20
C ILE A 61 1.04 -18.37 -5.14
N ARG A 62 1.60 -17.42 -5.90
CA ARG A 62 0.84 -16.61 -6.86
C ARG A 62 0.19 -17.47 -7.96
N LYS A 63 0.91 -18.44 -8.52
CA LYS A 63 0.38 -19.35 -9.54
C LYS A 63 -0.75 -20.21 -9.01
N ASN A 64 -0.63 -20.67 -7.76
CA ASN A 64 -1.57 -21.61 -7.15
C ASN A 64 -2.75 -20.93 -6.44
N SER A 65 -2.73 -19.60 -6.25
CA SER A 65 -3.83 -18.87 -5.60
C SER A 65 -5.14 -18.99 -6.37
N GLY A 66 -5.07 -19.14 -7.70
CA GLY A 66 -6.25 -19.12 -8.58
C GLY A 66 -6.96 -17.75 -8.64
N VAL A 67 -6.33 -16.71 -8.09
CA VAL A 67 -6.89 -15.35 -7.97
C VAL A 67 -5.91 -14.35 -8.58
N ASP A 68 -6.44 -13.48 -9.45
CA ASP A 68 -5.73 -12.30 -9.96
C ASP A 68 -6.27 -11.02 -9.30
N ASN A 69 -5.38 -10.06 -9.08
CA ASN A 69 -5.68 -8.81 -8.38
C ASN A 69 -5.46 -7.61 -9.30
N SER A 70 -6.55 -6.90 -9.60
CA SER A 70 -6.49 -5.57 -10.22
C SER A 70 -6.44 -4.51 -9.13
N ILE A 71 -5.45 -3.62 -9.20
CA ILE A 71 -5.20 -2.62 -8.15
C ILE A 71 -5.09 -1.24 -8.76
N ILE A 72 -5.86 -0.30 -8.24
CA ILE A 72 -5.75 1.12 -8.55
C ILE A 72 -5.43 1.88 -7.26
N VAL A 73 -4.29 2.55 -7.25
CA VAL A 73 -3.84 3.42 -6.16
C VAL A 73 -4.06 4.87 -6.56
N GLU A 74 -4.83 5.58 -5.75
CA GLU A 74 -5.05 7.01 -5.85
C GLU A 74 -4.24 7.75 -4.78
N ILE A 75 -3.60 8.85 -5.16
CA ILE A 75 -2.75 9.68 -4.30
C ILE A 75 -3.33 11.09 -4.25
N SER A 76 -3.45 11.63 -3.03
CA SER A 76 -3.89 13.00 -2.83
C SER A 76 -2.85 14.03 -3.20
N LYS A 77 -3.29 15.28 -3.40
CA LYS A 77 -2.38 16.42 -3.31
C LYS A 77 -1.70 16.47 -1.93
N VAL A 78 -0.65 17.27 -1.81
CA VAL A 78 0.03 17.50 -0.53
C VAL A 78 -0.79 18.47 0.33
N TYR A 79 -0.96 18.13 1.61
CA TYR A 79 -1.57 18.99 2.61
C TYR A 79 -0.51 19.42 3.62
N ASN A 80 -0.32 20.71 3.81
CA ASN A 80 0.64 21.23 4.78
C ASN A 80 -0.07 21.51 6.10
N ASP A 81 0.55 21.13 7.22
CA ASP A 81 0.22 21.72 8.51
C ASP A 81 0.85 23.13 8.54
N SER A 82 0.08 24.17 8.84
CA SER A 82 0.62 25.54 8.88
C SER A 82 1.33 25.86 10.20
N LYS A 83 1.15 25.02 11.23
CA LYS A 83 1.76 25.21 12.56
C LYS A 83 3.02 24.39 12.76
N HIS A 84 3.21 23.34 11.97
CA HIS A 84 4.35 22.44 12.04
C HIS A 84 4.90 22.23 10.64
N ASP A 85 6.20 22.00 10.47
CA ASP A 85 6.82 21.65 9.17
C ASP A 85 6.48 20.20 8.75
N PHE A 86 5.19 19.86 8.81
CA PHE A 86 4.63 18.56 8.50
C PHE A 86 3.86 18.61 7.19
N LYS A 87 3.99 17.53 6.43
CA LYS A 87 3.19 17.31 5.24
C LYS A 87 2.39 16.03 5.37
N TYR A 88 1.14 16.09 4.97
CA TYR A 88 0.26 14.94 4.87
C TYR A 88 0.02 14.61 3.41
N VAL A 89 0.06 13.32 3.11
CA VAL A 89 -0.44 12.77 1.84
C VAL A 89 -1.33 11.59 2.16
N PHE A 90 -2.44 11.49 1.46
CA PHE A 90 -3.43 10.45 1.64
C PHE A 90 -3.41 9.55 0.42
N THR A 91 -3.60 8.26 0.63
CA THR A 91 -3.78 7.31 -0.47
C THR A 91 -5.01 6.46 -0.25
N LYS A 92 -5.56 5.99 -1.36
CA LYS A 92 -6.67 5.05 -1.39
C LYS A 92 -6.37 4.02 -2.46
N SER A 93 -6.34 2.76 -2.08
CA SER A 93 -6.10 1.65 -2.99
C SER A 93 -7.36 0.80 -3.08
N ASN A 94 -7.92 0.67 -4.28
CA ASN A 94 -9.01 -0.25 -4.56
C ASN A 94 -8.42 -1.51 -5.19
N ILE A 95 -8.68 -2.66 -4.57
CA ILE A 95 -8.23 -3.98 -4.99
C ILE A 95 -9.46 -4.79 -5.37
N THR A 96 -9.47 -5.32 -6.59
CA THR A 96 -10.50 -6.24 -7.08
C THR A 96 -9.85 -7.58 -7.37
N SER A 97 -10.30 -8.61 -6.67
CA SER A 97 -9.80 -9.98 -6.80
C SER A 97 -10.77 -10.80 -7.65
N THR A 98 -10.28 -11.44 -8.70
CA THR A 98 -11.08 -12.26 -9.62
C THR A 98 -10.51 -13.67 -9.74
N ASN A 99 -11.39 -14.66 -9.86
CA ASN A 99 -10.99 -16.02 -10.13
C ASN A 99 -10.41 -16.11 -11.55
N VAL A 100 -9.19 -16.63 -11.68
CA VAL A 100 -8.46 -16.66 -12.96
C VAL A 100 -9.16 -17.51 -14.02
N ARG A 101 -9.89 -18.56 -13.60
CA ARG A 101 -10.55 -19.49 -14.53
C ARG A 101 -11.91 -18.99 -15.02
N THR A 102 -12.70 -18.43 -14.11
CA THR A 102 -14.09 -18.05 -14.39
C THR A 102 -14.26 -16.55 -14.64
N GLY A 103 -13.26 -15.73 -14.29
CA GLY A 103 -13.36 -14.27 -14.32
C GLY A 103 -14.29 -13.69 -13.26
N THR A 104 -14.87 -14.53 -12.40
CA THR A 104 -15.87 -14.08 -11.41
C THR A 104 -15.19 -13.32 -10.27
N LEU A 105 -15.89 -12.29 -9.76
CA LEU A 105 -15.45 -11.56 -8.59
C LEU A 105 -15.33 -12.50 -7.37
N VAL A 106 -14.18 -12.44 -6.70
CA VAL A 106 -13.89 -13.16 -5.46
C VAL A 106 -14.01 -12.21 -4.28
N ASP A 107 -13.37 -11.04 -4.37
CA ASP A 107 -13.33 -10.07 -3.29
C ASP A 107 -13.09 -8.64 -3.80
N LYS A 108 -13.45 -7.65 -2.98
CA LYS A 108 -13.07 -6.26 -3.13
C LYS A 108 -12.56 -5.72 -1.81
N LEU A 109 -11.41 -5.06 -1.85
CA LEU A 109 -10.81 -4.40 -0.69
C LEU A 109 -10.52 -2.94 -1.01
N CYS A 110 -10.72 -2.07 -0.03
CA CYS A 110 -10.28 -0.68 -0.06
C CYS A 110 -9.28 -0.45 1.08
N ILE A 111 -8.11 0.07 0.75
CA ILE A 111 -7.08 0.44 1.72
C ILE A 111 -6.94 1.95 1.70
N THR A 112 -7.16 2.60 2.84
CA THR A 112 -6.88 4.03 2.99
C THR A 112 -5.64 4.22 3.84
N LYS A 113 -4.74 5.13 3.46
CA LYS A 113 -3.57 5.48 4.26
C LYS A 113 -3.43 7.00 4.40
N ARG A 114 -2.96 7.44 5.57
CA ARG A 114 -2.45 8.79 5.81
C ARG A 114 -0.96 8.72 6.12
N TYR A 115 -0.15 9.33 5.27
CA TYR A 115 1.28 9.50 5.44
C TYR A 115 1.56 10.82 6.14
N LEU A 116 2.42 10.79 7.16
CA LEU A 116 3.04 11.98 7.74
C LEU A 116 4.49 12.06 7.30
N PHE A 117 4.87 13.21 6.76
CA PHE A 117 6.23 13.53 6.36
C PHE A 117 6.82 14.62 7.25
N VAL A 118 8.09 14.45 7.56
CA VAL A 118 8.94 15.43 8.24
C VAL A 118 10.18 15.70 7.40
N LYS A 119 10.83 16.83 7.64
CA LYS A 119 12.09 17.18 6.99
C LYS A 119 13.26 16.66 7.82
N GLU A 120 14.06 15.78 7.25
CA GLU A 120 15.27 15.22 7.86
C GLU A 120 16.41 15.30 6.83
N ASN A 121 17.54 15.93 7.19
CA ASN A 121 18.69 16.11 6.30
C ASN A 121 18.32 16.69 4.92
N ASN A 122 17.53 17.77 4.91
CA ASN A 122 17.00 18.43 3.70
C ASN A 122 16.12 17.56 2.79
N SER A 123 15.71 16.37 3.23
CA SER A 123 14.82 15.47 2.49
C SER A 123 13.51 15.25 3.24
N TRP A 124 12.40 15.13 2.51
CA TRP A 124 11.13 14.74 3.10
C TRP A 124 11.10 13.23 3.31
N LYS A 125 10.94 12.81 4.56
CA LYS A 125 10.93 11.41 4.99
C LYS A 125 9.61 11.07 5.66
N ILE A 126 9.17 9.83 5.48
CA ILE A 126 7.95 9.34 6.13
C ILE A 126 8.28 8.98 7.57
N THR A 127 7.55 9.56 8.52
CA THR A 127 7.69 9.20 9.95
C THR A 127 6.57 8.28 10.42
N SER A 128 5.36 8.39 9.84
CA SER A 128 4.26 7.51 10.20
C SER A 128 3.29 7.29 9.05
N ILE A 129 2.64 6.13 9.09
CA ILE A 129 1.56 5.73 8.19
C ILE A 129 0.42 5.21 9.05
N ASN A 130 -0.72 5.87 8.98
CA ASN A 130 -1.95 5.32 9.53
C ASN A 130 -2.71 4.62 8.41
N GLN A 131 -2.92 3.31 8.53
CA GLN A 131 -3.60 2.47 7.54
C GLN A 131 -4.95 2.01 8.08
N SER A 132 -5.94 1.89 7.20
CA SER A 132 -7.21 1.21 7.50
C SER A 132 -7.66 0.40 6.29
N LEU A 133 -8.19 -0.79 6.55
CA LEU A 133 -8.62 -1.76 5.56
C LEU A 133 -10.15 -1.89 5.63
N TYR A 134 -10.81 -1.95 4.48
CA TYR A 134 -12.26 -2.02 4.35
C TYR A 134 -12.65 -3.04 3.29
N SER A 135 -13.81 -3.68 3.46
CA SER A 135 -14.47 -4.37 2.36
C SER A 135 -14.89 -3.36 1.28
N GLY A 136 -14.97 -3.80 0.02
CA GLY A 136 -15.22 -2.91 -1.11
C GLY A 136 -16.59 -2.23 -1.11
N ASN A 137 -17.54 -2.73 -0.32
CA ASN A 137 -18.88 -2.15 -0.17
C ASN A 137 -18.99 -1.24 1.06
N TYR A 138 -17.92 -1.05 1.83
CA TYR A 138 -17.94 -0.19 3.00
C TYR A 138 -18.22 1.27 2.58
N PRO A 139 -19.09 2.02 3.27
CA PRO A 139 -19.42 3.39 2.90
C PRO A 139 -18.18 4.30 2.90
N TYR A 140 -17.90 4.96 1.77
CA TYR A 140 -16.73 5.82 1.60
C TYR A 140 -16.65 6.91 2.69
N GLU A 141 -17.77 7.58 2.96
CA GLU A 141 -17.84 8.68 3.94
C GLU A 141 -17.54 8.27 5.39
N SER A 142 -17.60 6.97 5.69
CA SER A 142 -17.26 6.40 7.00
C SER A 142 -15.81 5.92 7.09
N MET A 143 -15.06 5.93 6.00
CA MET A 143 -13.67 5.50 6.00
C MET A 143 -12.78 6.50 6.77
N LYS A 144 -11.71 5.99 7.37
CA LYS A 144 -10.64 6.80 7.94
C LYS A 144 -9.76 7.30 6.82
N ASN A 145 -8.98 8.35 7.09
CA ASN A 145 -7.96 8.87 6.16
C ASN A 145 -8.50 9.32 4.79
N ILE A 146 -9.78 9.67 4.69
CA ILE A 146 -10.39 10.27 3.49
C ILE A 146 -10.72 11.76 3.65
N LYS A 147 -10.50 12.32 4.85
CA LYS A 147 -10.75 13.72 5.17
C LYS A 147 -9.51 14.40 5.76
N TYR A 148 -9.30 15.66 5.41
CA TYR A 148 -8.34 16.57 6.04
C TYR A 148 -9.07 17.86 6.40
N ASN A 149 -8.98 18.30 7.65
CA ASN A 149 -9.73 19.45 8.18
C ASN A 149 -11.24 19.39 7.83
N ASN A 150 -11.86 18.22 8.03
CA ASN A 150 -13.27 17.92 7.73
C ASN A 150 -13.69 18.01 6.26
N GLN A 151 -12.76 18.20 5.34
CA GLN A 151 -13.02 18.19 3.90
C GLN A 151 -12.48 16.92 3.26
N ASN A 152 -13.17 16.38 2.25
CA ASN A 152 -12.71 15.22 1.51
C ASN A 152 -11.36 15.50 0.84
N VAL A 153 -10.45 14.53 0.92
CA VAL A 153 -9.13 14.65 0.30
C VAL A 153 -9.27 14.59 -1.22
N GLN A 154 -8.47 15.38 -1.92
CA GLN A 154 -8.47 15.47 -3.37
C GLN A 154 -7.38 14.58 -3.93
N TYR A 155 -7.77 13.48 -4.57
CA TYR A 155 -6.88 12.59 -5.32
C TYR A 155 -6.55 13.19 -6.68
N VAL A 156 -5.26 13.32 -6.97
CA VAL A 156 -4.74 14.00 -8.18
C VAL A 156 -3.89 13.10 -9.05
N THR A 157 -3.51 11.93 -8.54
CA THR A 157 -2.72 10.93 -9.27
C THR A 157 -3.36 9.56 -9.07
N SER A 158 -3.40 8.77 -10.13
CA SER A 158 -3.86 7.37 -10.10
C SER A 158 -2.88 6.48 -10.86
N PHE A 159 -2.62 5.26 -10.39
CA PHE A 159 -1.75 4.30 -11.06
C PHE A 159 -2.00 2.86 -10.60
N ASN A 160 -1.59 1.90 -11.42
CA ASN A 160 -1.54 0.49 -11.06
C ASN A 160 -0.14 0.12 -10.51
N PRO A 161 -0.01 -0.33 -9.25
CA PRO A 161 1.29 -0.65 -8.66
C PRO A 161 1.90 -1.96 -9.20
N LEU A 162 1.12 -2.81 -9.87
CA LEU A 162 1.59 -4.11 -10.38
C LEU A 162 1.98 -4.08 -11.86
N GLU A 163 1.66 -3.01 -12.61
CA GLU A 163 2.01 -2.89 -14.03
C GLU A 163 3.52 -2.88 -14.30
N VAL A 164 4.33 -2.48 -13.32
CA VAL A 164 5.80 -2.46 -13.42
C VAL A 164 6.39 -3.88 -13.65
N ASN A 165 5.66 -4.95 -13.30
CA ASN A 165 6.16 -6.33 -13.36
C ASN A 165 5.44 -7.23 -14.39
N ARG A 166 4.58 -6.70 -15.28
CA ARG A 166 3.86 -7.51 -16.28
C ARG A 166 4.74 -8.06 -17.42
N HIS A 167 6.04 -7.75 -17.42
CA HIS A 167 7.00 -8.16 -18.44
C HIS A 167 8.16 -9.03 -17.92
N GLN A 168 7.98 -9.72 -16.77
CA GLN A 168 8.94 -10.71 -16.27
C GLN A 168 8.33 -12.11 -16.25
#